data_AF-A0A9D0TIX2-F1
#
_entry.id   AF-A0A9D0TIX2-F1
#
_cell.length_a   1.000
_cell.length_b   1.000
_cell.length_c   1.000
_cell.angle_alpha   90.00
_cell.angle_beta   90.00
_cell.angle_gamma   90.00
#
_symmetry.space_group_name_H-M   'P 1'
#
loop_
_entity.id
_entity.type
_entity.pdbx_description
1 polymer ?
#
loop_
_entity_poly.entity_id
_entity_poly.type
_entity_poly.pdbx_seq_one_letter_code
_entity_poly.pdbx_strand_id
1 'polypeptide(L)'
;MPTHKRLKRLLDIAETQRDQAAHTLSTRMKQQVEAQKQLEKLKNYTKEYRANHETSSIATSVQSFINHRQFIEKLSDAQIQQAHKIKLIQREMAPHLNHWIKAKNRCDAINKSIQKSQQEAQEKEEQNQQLDLDAYAARAMLANNKA
;
A
#
# COMPACT_ATOMS: atom_id res chain seq x y z
N MET A 1 8.47 4.67 32.94
CA MET A 1 6.99 4.62 32.97
C MET A 1 6.45 3.41 32.18
N PRO A 2 5.56 2.59 32.76
CA PRO A 2 4.99 1.40 32.11
C PRO A 2 4.07 1.68 30.91
N THR A 3 3.62 2.93 30.74
CA THR A 3 2.78 3.41 29.63
C THR A 3 3.54 3.45 28.29
N HIS A 4 4.79 3.91 28.29
CA HIS A 4 5.62 4.02 27.08
C HIS A 4 5.93 2.66 26.44
N LYS A 5 6.28 1.65 27.26
CA LYS A 5 6.51 0.27 26.78
C LYS A 5 5.25 -0.40 26.21
N ARG A 6 4.05 0.01 26.67
CA ARG A 6 2.78 -0.48 26.13
C ARG A 6 2.45 0.20 24.80
N LEU A 7 2.63 1.52 24.71
CA LEU A 7 2.41 2.28 23.47
C LEU A 7 3.36 1.83 22.35
N LYS A 8 4.64 1.58 22.65
CA LYS A 8 5.58 1.00 21.68
C LYS A 8 5.12 -0.35 21.15
N ARG A 9 4.71 -1.29 22.02
CA ARG A 9 4.17 -2.57 21.57
C ARG A 9 2.90 -2.42 20.71
N LEU A 10 2.03 -1.47 21.04
CA LEU A 10 0.84 -1.19 20.24
C LEU A 10 1.20 -0.62 18.87
N LEU A 11 2.27 0.19 18.79
CA LEU A 11 2.82 0.69 17.53
C LEU A 11 3.35 -0.47 16.68
N ASP A 12 4.18 -1.34 17.25
CA ASP A 12 4.75 -2.49 16.52
C ASP A 12 3.66 -3.37 15.88
N ILE A 13 2.57 -3.61 16.64
CA ILE A 13 1.41 -4.36 16.15
C ILE A 13 0.70 -3.59 15.01
N ALA A 14 0.51 -2.28 15.16
CA ALA A 14 -0.15 -1.46 14.15
C ALA A 14 0.69 -1.33 12.86
N GLU A 15 2.01 -1.23 12.97
CA GLU A 15 2.95 -1.23 11.85
C GLU A 15 2.90 -2.57 11.11
N THR A 16 2.94 -3.68 11.84
CA THR A 16 2.81 -5.02 11.26
C THR A 16 1.51 -5.18 10.47
N GLN A 17 0.38 -4.71 11.03
CA GLN A 17 -0.92 -4.75 10.36
C GLN A 17 -0.95 -3.86 9.11
N ARG A 18 -0.38 -2.65 9.18
CA ARG A 18 -0.27 -1.74 8.04
C ARG A 18 0.56 -2.38 6.92
N ASP A 19 1.67 -3.00 7.25
CA ASP A 19 2.59 -3.59 6.27
C ASP A 19 1.99 -4.84 5.62
N GLN A 20 1.28 -5.67 6.39
CA GLN A 20 0.50 -6.79 5.84
C GLN A 20 -0.60 -6.31 4.88
N ALA A 21 -1.32 -5.24 5.25
CA ALA A 21 -2.34 -4.64 4.39
C ALA A 21 -1.72 -4.06 3.11
N ALA A 22 -0.57 -3.39 3.22
CA ALA A 22 0.17 -2.84 2.09
C ALA A 22 0.68 -3.94 1.15
N HIS A 23 1.18 -5.05 1.70
CA HIS A 23 1.64 -6.19 0.91
C HIS A 23 0.49 -6.85 0.15
N THR A 24 -0.66 -7.02 0.79
CA THR A 24 -1.87 -7.56 0.15
C THR A 24 -2.32 -6.65 -1.00
N LEU A 25 -2.41 -5.34 -0.75
CA LEU A 25 -2.79 -4.37 -1.78
C LEU A 25 -1.80 -4.37 -2.95
N SER A 26 -0.49 -4.38 -2.68
CA SER A 26 0.56 -4.43 -3.70
C SER A 26 0.43 -5.67 -4.58
N THR A 27 0.18 -6.85 -3.99
CA THR A 27 -0.04 -8.09 -4.73
C THR A 27 -1.26 -7.99 -5.66
N ARG A 28 -2.37 -7.42 -5.18
CA ARG A 28 -3.57 -7.18 -6.02
C ARG A 28 -3.31 -6.21 -7.16
N MET A 29 -2.59 -5.12 -6.90
CA MET A 29 -2.22 -4.15 -7.94
C MET A 29 -1.31 -4.79 -9.01
N LYS A 30 -0.36 -5.62 -8.61
CA LYS A 30 0.48 -6.39 -9.55
C LYS A 30 -0.36 -7.34 -10.42
N GLN A 31 -1.30 -8.07 -9.82
CA GLN A 31 -2.23 -8.94 -10.55
C GLN A 31 -3.08 -8.16 -11.56
N GLN A 32 -3.54 -6.96 -11.19
CA GLN A 32 -4.29 -6.08 -12.10
C GLN A 32 -3.43 -5.66 -13.30
N VAL A 33 -2.20 -5.18 -13.05
CA VAL A 33 -1.28 -4.73 -14.11
C VAL A 33 -0.93 -5.88 -15.04
N GLU A 34 -0.65 -7.06 -14.50
CA GLU A 34 -0.38 -8.25 -15.31
C GLU A 34 -1.60 -8.63 -16.17
N ALA A 35 -2.80 -8.59 -15.58
CA ALA A 35 -4.01 -8.91 -16.30
C ALA A 35 -4.29 -7.92 -17.44
N GLN A 36 -4.05 -6.62 -17.21
CA GLN A 36 -4.13 -5.59 -18.24
C GLN A 36 -3.12 -5.79 -19.35
N LYS A 37 -1.85 -6.12 -19.03
CA LYS A 37 -0.83 -6.45 -20.03
C LYS A 37 -1.23 -7.64 -20.90
N GLN A 38 -1.80 -8.69 -20.31
CA GLN A 38 -2.29 -9.85 -21.06
C GLN A 38 -3.44 -9.47 -22.00
N LEU A 39 -4.38 -8.62 -21.55
CA LEU A 39 -5.48 -8.15 -22.40
C LEU A 39 -4.96 -7.34 -23.60
N GLU A 40 -4.01 -6.44 -23.38
CA GLU A 40 -3.42 -5.65 -24.46
C GLU A 40 -2.66 -6.54 -25.45
N LYS A 41 -1.92 -7.54 -24.97
CA LYS A 41 -1.31 -8.55 -25.85
C LYS A 41 -2.34 -9.28 -26.71
N LEU A 42 -3.46 -9.72 -26.12
CA LEU A 42 -4.54 -10.38 -26.86
C LEU A 42 -5.14 -9.45 -27.92
N LYS A 43 -5.38 -8.18 -27.61
CA LYS A 43 -5.90 -7.20 -28.58
C LYS A 43 -4.95 -6.98 -29.74
N ASN A 44 -3.66 -6.76 -29.45
CA ASN A 44 -2.63 -6.54 -30.47
C ASN A 44 -2.51 -7.77 -31.37
N TYR A 45 -2.42 -8.96 -30.77
CA TYR A 45 -2.36 -10.21 -31.51
C TYR A 45 -3.59 -10.43 -32.40
N THR A 46 -4.80 -10.16 -31.91
CA THR A 46 -6.02 -10.26 -32.74
C THR A 46 -5.99 -9.28 -33.92
N LYS A 47 -5.49 -8.06 -33.71
CA LYS A 47 -5.37 -7.05 -34.77
C LYS A 47 -4.38 -7.48 -35.85
N GLU A 48 -3.19 -7.92 -35.46
CA GLU A 48 -2.15 -8.43 -36.36
C GLU A 48 -2.64 -9.66 -37.13
N TYR A 49 -3.30 -10.59 -36.44
CA TYR A 49 -3.82 -11.81 -37.05
C TYR A 49 -4.90 -11.53 -38.11
N ARG A 50 -5.79 -10.56 -37.87
CA ARG A 50 -6.79 -10.13 -38.87
C ARG A 50 -6.14 -9.50 -40.10
N ALA A 51 -5.20 -8.58 -39.91
CA ALA A 51 -4.50 -7.89 -41.01
C ALA A 51 -3.72 -8.86 -41.92
N ASN A 52 -3.05 -9.86 -41.32
CA ASN A 52 -2.30 -10.87 -42.07
C ASN A 52 -3.22 -11.80 -42.89
N HIS A 53 -4.41 -12.10 -42.37
CA HIS A 53 -5.39 -12.94 -43.06
C HIS A 53 -6.08 -12.21 -44.22
N GLU A 54 -6.40 -10.92 -44.07
CA GLU A 54 -6.94 -10.09 -45.16
C GLU A 54 -5.97 -10.02 -46.36
N THR A 55 -4.66 -9.94 -46.09
CA THR A 55 -3.63 -9.91 -47.13
C THR A 55 -3.46 -11.27 -47.84
N SER A 56 -3.78 -12.39 -47.16
CA SER A 56 -3.58 -13.75 -47.67
C SER A 56 -4.83 -14.39 -48.29
N SER A 57 -5.97 -13.68 -48.33
CA SER A 57 -7.27 -14.27 -48.66
C SER A 57 -7.50 -14.55 -50.16
N ILE A 58 -6.51 -14.29 -51.02
CA ILE A 58 -6.67 -14.30 -52.49
C ILE A 58 -6.82 -15.74 -53.05
N ALA A 59 -6.54 -16.80 -52.28
CA ALA A 59 -6.66 -18.19 -52.73
C ALA A 59 -7.03 -19.21 -51.63
N THR A 60 -7.81 -18.82 -50.62
CA THR A 60 -8.00 -19.64 -49.41
C THR A 60 -9.20 -20.62 -49.52
N SER A 61 -8.99 -21.89 -49.14
CA SER A 61 -10.05 -22.91 -49.02
C SER A 61 -11.12 -22.56 -47.98
N VAL A 62 -12.38 -22.96 -48.22
CA VAL A 62 -13.52 -22.82 -47.29
C VAL A 62 -13.17 -23.33 -45.88
N GLN A 63 -12.41 -24.42 -45.78
CA GLN A 63 -11.99 -24.97 -44.48
C GLN A 63 -11.09 -24.01 -43.69
N SER A 64 -10.20 -23.30 -44.37
CA SER A 64 -9.31 -22.32 -43.74
C SER A 64 -10.08 -21.11 -43.25
N PHE A 65 -11.12 -20.69 -43.98
CA PHE A 65 -12.02 -19.62 -43.56
C PHE A 65 -12.79 -19.99 -42.27
N ILE A 66 -13.31 -21.21 -42.19
CA ILE A 66 -13.99 -21.71 -40.98
C ILE A 66 -13.03 -21.73 -39.79
N ASN A 67 -11.83 -22.28 -39.98
CA ASN A 67 -10.80 -22.32 -38.94
C ASN A 67 -10.40 -20.91 -38.47
N HIS A 68 -10.27 -19.97 -39.40
CA HIS A 68 -9.98 -18.58 -39.09
C HIS A 68 -11.05 -17.96 -38.18
N ARG A 69 -12.33 -18.11 -38.57
CA ARG A 69 -13.46 -17.59 -37.79
C ARG A 69 -13.50 -18.17 -36.38
N GLN A 70 -13.35 -19.49 -36.24
CA GLN A 70 -13.33 -20.16 -34.93
C GLN A 70 -12.20 -19.64 -34.03
N PHE A 71 -11.02 -19.37 -34.60
CA PHE A 71 -9.90 -18.84 -33.83
C PHE A 71 -10.16 -17.39 -33.37
N ILE A 72 -10.75 -16.55 -34.23
CA ILE A 72 -11.15 -15.19 -33.85
C ILE A 72 -12.19 -15.20 -32.73
N GLU A 73 -13.18 -16.11 -32.80
CA GLU A 73 -14.17 -16.28 -31.74
C GLU A 73 -13.49 -16.65 -30.41
N LYS A 74 -12.57 -17.62 -30.40
CA LYS A 74 -11.78 -17.97 -29.21
C LYS A 74 -10.96 -16.80 -28.63
N LEU A 75 -10.34 -15.99 -29.50
CA LEU A 75 -9.61 -14.79 -29.05
C LEU A 75 -10.55 -13.76 -28.44
N SER A 76 -11.73 -13.57 -29.01
CA SER A 76 -12.76 -12.68 -28.47
C SER A 76 -13.22 -13.14 -27.09
N ASP A 77 -13.50 -14.43 -26.92
CA ASP A 77 -13.90 -15.00 -25.64
C ASP A 77 -12.80 -14.82 -24.58
N ALA A 78 -11.53 -15.06 -24.95
CA ALA A 78 -10.39 -14.85 -24.07
C ALA A 78 -10.26 -13.37 -23.64
N GLN A 79 -10.48 -12.42 -24.55
CA GLN A 79 -10.48 -10.99 -24.24
C GLN A 79 -11.61 -10.62 -23.27
N ILE A 80 -12.82 -11.16 -23.47
CA ILE A 80 -13.97 -10.93 -22.58
C ILE A 80 -13.67 -11.48 -21.18
N GLN A 81 -13.16 -12.71 -21.09
CA GLN A 81 -12.77 -13.32 -19.82
C GLN A 81 -11.72 -12.49 -19.09
N GLN A 82 -10.71 -12.01 -19.81
CA GLN A 82 -9.65 -11.19 -19.22
C GLN A 82 -10.16 -9.83 -18.75
N ALA A 83 -11.05 -9.19 -19.53
CA ALA A 83 -11.70 -7.95 -19.13
C ALA A 83 -12.56 -8.13 -17.87
N HIS A 84 -13.28 -9.26 -17.77
CA HIS A 84 -14.05 -9.60 -16.57
C HIS A 84 -13.15 -9.81 -15.35
N LYS A 85 -12.02 -10.52 -15.52
CA LYS A 85 -11.01 -10.70 -14.47
C LYS A 85 -10.47 -9.37 -13.95
N ILE A 86 -10.15 -8.42 -14.84
CA ILE A 86 -9.70 -7.08 -14.45
C ILE A 86 -10.76 -6.36 -13.61
N LYS A 87 -12.04 -6.39 -14.05
CA LYS A 87 -13.15 -5.78 -13.30
C LYS A 87 -13.33 -6.41 -11.92
N LEU A 88 -13.17 -7.73 -11.80
CA LEU A 88 -13.26 -8.43 -10.52
C LEU A 88 -12.15 -7.97 -9.58
N ILE A 89 -10.90 -7.95 -10.04
CA ILE A 89 -9.74 -7.48 -9.24
C ILE A 89 -9.96 -6.04 -8.77
N GLN A 90 -10.47 -5.16 -9.65
CA GLN A 90 -10.77 -3.77 -9.30
C GLN A 90 -11.85 -3.64 -8.22
N ARG A 91 -12.90 -4.46 -8.29
CA ARG A 91 -13.96 -4.49 -7.26
C ARG A 91 -13.44 -5.00 -5.92
N GLU A 92 -12.61 -6.04 -5.95
CA GLU A 92 -11.99 -6.62 -4.76
C GLU A 92 -10.91 -5.71 -4.13
N MET A 93 -10.34 -4.77 -4.89
CA MET A 93 -9.34 -3.82 -4.39
C MET A 93 -9.91 -2.80 -3.39
N ALA A 94 -11.16 -2.35 -3.56
CA ALA A 94 -11.77 -1.34 -2.70
C ALA A 94 -11.71 -1.67 -1.19
N PRO A 95 -12.12 -2.87 -0.73
CA PRO A 95 -12.01 -3.23 0.68
C PRO A 95 -10.55 -3.32 1.16
N HIS A 96 -9.62 -3.80 0.32
CA HIS A 96 -8.19 -3.85 0.68
C HIS A 96 -7.58 -2.47 0.85
N LEU A 97 -7.93 -1.52 -0.03
CA LEU A 97 -7.50 -0.12 0.08
C LEU A 97 -8.04 0.51 1.37
N ASN A 98 -9.33 0.32 1.65
CA ASN A 98 -9.94 0.81 2.89
C ASN A 98 -9.29 0.22 4.13
N HIS A 99 -8.94 -1.07 4.11
CA HIS A 99 -8.24 -1.72 5.21
C HIS A 99 -6.85 -1.13 5.43
N TRP A 100 -6.08 -0.93 4.37
CA TRP A 100 -4.77 -0.29 4.45
C TRP A 100 -4.84 1.15 4.98
N ILE A 101 -5.79 1.96 4.51
CA ILE A 101 -6.00 3.33 5.02
C ILE A 101 -6.30 3.31 6.53
N LYS A 102 -7.19 2.43 6.99
CA LYS A 102 -7.50 2.30 8.41
C LYS A 102 -6.29 1.89 9.24
N ALA A 103 -5.51 0.92 8.77
CA ALA A 103 -4.31 0.46 9.45
C ALA A 103 -3.25 1.57 9.52
N LYS A 104 -3.04 2.31 8.43
CA LYS A 104 -2.16 3.48 8.37
C LYS A 104 -2.58 4.56 9.37
N ASN A 105 -3.85 4.97 9.33
CA ASN A 105 -4.36 6.01 10.24
C ASN A 105 -4.21 5.62 11.71
N ARG A 106 -4.40 4.34 12.05
CA ARG A 106 -4.17 3.81 13.40
C ARG A 106 -2.71 3.92 13.80
N CYS A 107 -1.79 3.52 12.91
CA CYS A 107 -0.35 3.65 13.12
C CYS A 107 0.05 5.10 13.37
N ASP A 108 -0.43 6.02 12.53
CA ASP A 108 -0.14 7.46 12.63
C ASP A 108 -0.67 8.06 13.94
N ALA A 109 -1.87 7.66 14.37
CA ALA A 109 -2.45 8.10 15.63
C ALA A 109 -1.65 7.63 16.86
N ILE A 110 -1.19 6.37 16.86
CA ILE A 110 -0.35 5.84 17.95
C ILE A 110 1.01 6.55 17.97
N ASN A 111 1.63 6.75 16.81
CA ASN A 111 2.89 7.50 16.69
C ASN A 111 2.76 8.91 17.25
N LYS A 112 1.69 9.63 16.90
CA LYS A 112 1.42 10.96 17.43
C LYS A 112 1.26 10.96 18.95
N SER A 113 0.60 9.95 19.51
CA SER A 113 0.45 9.80 20.96
C SER A 113 1.78 9.53 21.66
N ILE A 114 2.67 8.73 21.05
CA ILE A 114 4.02 8.46 21.58
C ILE A 114 4.85 9.75 21.57
N GLN A 115 4.86 10.48 20.45
CA GLN A 115 5.60 11.74 20.32
C GLN A 115 5.15 12.75 21.38
N LYS A 116 3.83 12.92 21.55
CA LYS A 116 3.27 13.80 22.59
C LYS A 116 3.72 13.38 24.00
N SER A 117 3.65 12.09 24.32
CA SER A 117 4.09 11.59 25.62
C SER A 117 5.59 11.75 25.85
N GLN A 118 6.42 11.71 24.80
CA GLN A 118 7.85 11.96 24.90
C GLN A 118 8.15 13.43 25.14
N GLN A 119 7.45 14.31 24.44
CA GLN A 119 7.59 15.76 24.61
C GLN A 119 7.21 16.19 26.03
N GLU A 120 6.05 15.73 26.55
CA GLU A 120 5.62 16.02 27.92
C GLU A 120 6.63 15.49 28.97
N ALA A 121 7.30 14.37 28.70
CA ALA A 121 8.31 13.82 29.59
C ALA A 121 9.60 14.66 29.58
N GLN A 122 10.02 15.14 28.40
CA GLN A 122 11.18 16.02 28.24
C GLN A 122 10.95 17.36 28.92
N GLU A 123 9.80 18.00 28.69
CA GLU A 123 9.44 19.28 29.31
C GLU A 123 9.44 19.17 30.85
N LYS A 124 8.94 18.04 31.40
CA LYS A 124 8.96 17.80 32.83
C LYS A 124 10.37 17.57 33.38
N GLU A 125 11.23 16.90 32.62
CA GLU A 125 12.62 16.66 33.00
C GLU A 125 13.41 17.98 33.00
N GLU A 126 13.23 18.82 31.98
CA GLU A 126 13.81 20.17 31.92
C GLU A 126 13.37 21.04 33.10
N GLN A 127 12.08 21.04 33.44
CA GLN A 127 11.56 21.76 34.60
C GLN A 127 12.21 21.29 35.92
N ASN A 128 12.36 19.98 36.10
CA ASN A 128 13.02 19.44 37.30
C ASN A 128 14.51 19.82 37.35
N GLN A 129 15.22 19.74 36.22
CA GLN A 129 16.62 20.13 36.13
C GLN A 129 16.82 21.61 36.46
N GLN A 130 15.93 22.48 35.97
CA GLN A 130 15.97 23.91 36.30
C GLN A 130 15.76 24.16 37.80
N LEU A 131 14.77 23.50 38.42
CA LEU A 131 14.51 23.60 39.86
C LEU A 131 15.72 23.16 40.69
N ASP A 132 16.39 22.07 40.30
CA ASP A 132 17.57 21.56 41.00
C ASP A 132 18.76 22.53 40.90
N LEU A 133 18.96 23.13 39.71
CA LEU A 133 19.99 24.15 39.49
C LEU A 133 19.74 25.41 40.32
N ASP A 134 18.50 25.90 40.35
CA ASP A 134 18.10 27.06 41.14
C ASP A 134 18.30 26.81 42.64
N ALA A 135 17.94 25.61 43.11
CA ALA A 135 18.15 25.21 44.51
C ALA A 135 19.64 25.13 44.87
N TYR A 136 20.48 24.62 43.97
CA TYR A 136 21.94 24.58 44.16
C TYR A 136 22.53 26.00 44.21
N ALA A 137 22.15 26.87 43.28
CA ALA A 137 22.59 28.27 43.24
C ALA A 137 22.20 29.04 44.50
N ALA A 138 20.96 28.90 44.97
CA ALA A 138 20.48 29.53 46.19
C ALA A 138 21.28 29.07 47.44
N ARG A 139 21.59 27.77 47.54
CA ARG A 139 22.44 27.24 48.62
C ARG A 139 23.86 27.80 48.58
N ALA A 140 24.45 27.90 47.39
CA ALA A 140 25.79 28.48 47.23
C ALA A 140 25.82 29.97 47.64
N MET A 141 24.81 30.76 47.28
CA MET A 141 24.70 32.16 47.72
C MET A 141 24.57 32.29 49.24
N LEU A 142 23.75 31.45 49.88
CA LEU A 142 23.59 31.44 51.34
C LEU A 142 24.88 31.05 52.08
N ALA A 143 25.67 30.14 51.51
CA ALA A 143 26.97 29.75 52.07
C ALA A 143 28.01 30.88 51.96
N ASN A 144 28.02 31.59 50.82
CA ASN A 144 28.96 32.68 50.58
C ASN A 144 28.67 33.94 51.40
N ASN A 145 27.41 34.16 51.82
CA ASN A 145 27.00 35.30 52.65
C ASN A 145 27.19 35.05 54.16
N LYS A 146 27.69 33.86 54.56
CA LYS A 146 27.99 33.48 55.94
C LYS A 146 29.50 33.41 56.25
N ALA A 147 30.34 33.69 55.25
CA ALA A 147 31.79 33.86 55.38
C ALA A 147 32.12 35.35 55.42
#